data_AF-A0A8T4JAL0-F1
#
_entry.id   AF-A0A8T4JAL0-F1
#
_cell.length_a   1.000
_cell.length_b   1.000
_cell.length_c   1.000
_cell.angle_alpha   90.00
_cell.angle_beta   90.00
_cell.angle_gamma   90.00
#
_symmetry.space_group_name_H-M   'P 1'
#
loop_
_entity.id
_entity.type
_entity.pdbx_description
1 polymer ?
#
loop_
_entity_poly.entity_id
_entity_poly.type
_entity_poly.pdbx_seq_one_letter_code
_entity_poly.pdbx_strand_id
1 'polypeptide(L)'
;MKEFKSEFSHSYSTYSFGYANYAIRENKDALADIYTRGYLPYTGSPNVKNTLYMARSARVDLKTFSPNSENRRILKKFDGTFERATTPLGEFDYKNKNFLDFCLSFFSERHGPDVTPEQRLLTIL
;
A
#
# COMPACT_ATOMS: atom_id res chain seq x y z
N MET A 1 12.11 -0.46 16.53
CA MET A 1 11.66 -1.38 15.47
C MET A 1 12.55 -2.59 15.50
N LYS A 2 11.95 -3.77 15.47
CA LYS A 2 12.69 -5.04 15.48
C LYS A 2 12.67 -5.68 14.11
N GLU A 3 13.84 -5.82 13.50
CA GLU A 3 13.98 -6.52 12.22
C GLU A 3 14.15 -8.01 12.43
N PHE A 4 13.58 -8.81 11.51
CA PHE A 4 13.78 -10.25 11.48
C PHE A 4 13.69 -10.79 10.05
N LYS A 5 14.17 -12.02 9.87
CA LYS A 5 14.08 -12.78 8.63
C LYS A 5 13.27 -14.04 8.89
N SER A 6 12.49 -14.46 7.90
CA SER A 6 11.71 -15.69 7.98
C SER A 6 11.83 -16.42 6.66
N GLU A 7 12.33 -17.65 6.71
CA GLU A 7 12.46 -18.52 5.55
C GLU A 7 11.21 -19.41 5.41
N PHE A 8 10.54 -19.33 4.27
CA PHE A 8 9.35 -20.14 3.94
C PHE A 8 9.11 -20.15 2.42
N SER A 9 8.23 -21.02 1.91
CA SER A 9 7.91 -21.07 0.47
C SER A 9 7.12 -19.84 0.00
N HIS A 10 7.35 -19.40 -1.23
CA HIS A 10 6.63 -18.24 -1.80
C HIS A 10 5.11 -18.48 -1.84
N SER A 11 4.33 -17.51 -1.36
CA SER A 11 2.87 -17.50 -1.43
C SER A 11 2.39 -16.25 -2.15
N TYR A 12 1.95 -16.40 -3.41
CA TYR A 12 1.42 -15.30 -4.20
C TYR A 12 0.06 -14.79 -3.70
N SER A 13 -0.76 -15.67 -3.11
CA SER A 13 -2.07 -15.29 -2.55
C SER A 13 -1.93 -14.27 -1.41
N THR A 14 -0.96 -14.48 -0.52
CA THR A 14 -0.69 -13.57 0.60
C THR A 14 0.37 -12.52 0.28
N TYR A 15 1.01 -12.62 -0.90
CA TYR A 15 2.17 -11.82 -1.30
C TYR A 15 3.35 -11.96 -0.30
N SER A 16 3.60 -13.19 0.14
CA SER A 16 4.62 -13.51 1.14
C SER A 16 5.80 -14.23 0.48
N PHE A 17 7.02 -13.76 0.74
CA PHE A 17 8.23 -14.30 0.11
C PHE A 17 9.26 -14.74 1.17
N GLY A 18 9.85 -15.92 0.99
CA GLY A 18 10.75 -16.57 1.95
C GLY A 18 12.07 -15.86 2.23
N TYR A 19 12.41 -14.82 1.46
CA TYR A 19 13.62 -14.03 1.65
C TYR A 19 13.29 -12.55 1.89
N ALA A 20 12.07 -12.26 2.36
CA ALA A 20 11.70 -10.90 2.73
C ALA A 20 12.31 -10.56 4.10
N ASN A 21 12.90 -9.37 4.20
CA ASN A 21 13.22 -8.79 5.49
C ASN A 21 11.92 -8.24 6.07
N TYR A 22 11.62 -8.59 7.31
CA TYR A 22 10.45 -8.10 8.02
C TYR A 22 10.85 -7.16 9.15
N ALA A 23 9.90 -6.35 9.59
CA ALA A 23 10.02 -5.49 10.74
C ALA A 23 8.76 -5.58 11.60
N ILE A 24 8.93 -5.49 12.91
CA ILE A 24 7.85 -5.28 13.88
C ILE A 24 7.96 -3.84 14.38
N ARG A 25 6.89 -3.08 14.22
CA ARG A 25 6.73 -1.75 14.81
C ARG A 25 6.43 -1.88 16.30
N GLU A 26 7.17 -1.15 17.11
CA GLU A 26 7.00 -1.03 18.55
C GLU A 26 6.36 0.32 18.91
N ASN A 27 5.82 0.47 20.12
CA ASN A 27 5.02 1.63 20.52
C ASN A 27 5.72 2.99 20.35
N LYS A 28 7.06 3.02 20.47
CA LYS A 28 7.87 4.24 20.36
C LYS A 28 8.40 4.49 18.94
N ASP A 29 8.15 3.58 18.00
CA ASP A 29 8.61 3.74 16.63
C ASP A 29 7.72 4.71 15.84
N ALA A 30 8.35 5.65 15.16
CA ALA A 30 7.68 6.49 14.19
C ALA A 30 7.46 5.73 12.87
N LEU A 31 6.22 5.70 12.38
CA LEU A 31 5.89 5.08 11.09
C LEU A 31 6.68 5.68 9.93
N ALA A 32 6.91 6.99 9.96
CA ALA A 32 7.61 7.72 8.91
C ALA A 32 9.04 7.20 8.70
N ASP A 33 9.74 6.86 9.77
CA ASP A 33 11.11 6.31 9.70
C ASP A 33 11.10 4.91 9.10
N ILE A 34 10.13 4.09 9.48
CA ILE A 34 9.94 2.74 8.94
C ILE A 34 9.65 2.78 7.43
N TYR A 35 8.78 3.70 6.99
CA TYR A 35 8.46 3.89 5.57
C TYR A 35 9.67 4.41 4.78
N THR A 36 10.43 5.35 5.34
CA THR A 36 11.67 5.87 4.75
C THR A 36 12.68 4.73 4.52
N ARG A 37 12.74 3.77 5.44
CA ARG A 37 13.66 2.62 5.38
C ARG A 37 13.31 1.53 4.38
N GLY A 38 12.15 1.59 3.71
CA GLY A 38 11.82 0.54 2.72
C GLY A 38 10.66 -0.37 3.08
N TYR A 39 10.12 -0.26 4.29
CA TYR A 39 9.10 -1.18 4.79
C TYR A 39 7.69 -0.72 4.42
N LEU A 40 6.80 -1.67 4.12
CA LEU A 40 5.38 -1.46 3.90
C LEU A 40 4.55 -2.37 4.81
N PRO A 41 3.32 -1.98 5.18
CA PRO A 41 2.48 -2.79 6.07
C PRO A 41 2.22 -4.18 5.47
N TYR A 42 2.35 -5.22 6.29
CA TYR A 42 1.93 -6.56 5.90
C TYR A 42 0.41 -6.69 6.00
N THR A 43 -0.22 -7.19 4.93
CA THR A 43 -1.68 -7.29 4.81
C THR A 43 -2.16 -8.71 4.52
N GLY A 44 -1.23 -9.68 4.46
CA GLY A 44 -1.56 -11.05 4.06
C GLY A 44 -2.39 -11.82 5.09
N SER A 45 -2.54 -11.31 6.31
CA SER A 45 -3.40 -11.88 7.35
C SER A 45 -3.93 -10.79 8.28
N PRO A 46 -5.25 -10.76 8.57
CA PRO A 46 -5.85 -9.78 9.48
C PRO A 46 -5.38 -9.93 10.93
N ASN A 47 -4.91 -11.12 11.30
CA ASN A 47 -4.45 -11.46 12.65
C ASN A 47 -3.03 -10.96 12.94
N VAL A 48 -2.29 -10.56 11.91
CA VAL A 48 -0.92 -10.07 12.04
C VAL A 48 -0.95 -8.54 12.06
N LYS A 49 -0.62 -7.95 13.21
CA LYS A 49 -0.58 -6.50 13.40
C LYS A 49 0.85 -6.03 13.61
N ASN A 50 1.11 -4.75 13.29
CA ASN A 50 2.41 -4.10 13.44
C ASN A 50 3.58 -4.76 12.69
N THR A 51 3.31 -5.74 11.83
CA THR A 51 4.32 -6.36 10.98
C THR A 51 4.40 -5.63 9.65
N LEU A 52 5.62 -5.40 9.18
CA LEU A 52 5.92 -4.79 7.90
C LEU A 52 6.91 -5.68 7.14
N TYR A 53 6.87 -5.60 5.82
CA TYR A 53 7.82 -6.29 4.94
C TYR A 53 8.63 -5.26 4.16
N MET A 54 9.89 -5.56 3.91
CA MET A 54 10.76 -4.74 3.06
C MET A 54 10.28 -4.88 1.61
N ALA A 55 9.75 -3.79 1.05
CA ALA A 55 9.30 -3.77 -0.32
C ALA A 55 10.51 -3.88 -1.26
N ARG A 56 10.40 -4.71 -2.29
CA ARG A 56 11.40 -4.86 -3.36
C ARG A 56 11.08 -4.02 -4.60
N SER A 57 10.04 -3.19 -4.54
CA SER A 57 9.60 -2.36 -5.66
C SER A 57 10.52 -1.17 -5.87
N ALA A 58 10.57 -0.69 -7.11
CA ALA A 58 11.14 0.63 -7.41
C ALA A 58 10.36 1.70 -6.63
N ARG A 59 11.10 2.67 -6.09
CA ARG A 59 10.55 3.79 -5.33
C ARG A 59 10.82 5.09 -6.08
N VAL A 60 9.86 5.99 -6.05
CA VAL A 60 10.01 7.34 -6.59
C VAL A 60 10.24 8.29 -5.41
N ASP A 61 11.36 9.01 -5.40
CA ASP A 61 11.59 10.09 -4.44
C ASP A 61 10.75 11.30 -4.84
N LEU A 62 9.63 11.50 -4.14
CA LEU A 62 8.71 12.60 -4.41
C LEU A 62 9.31 13.98 -4.14
N LYS A 63 10.38 14.08 -3.32
CA LYS A 63 11.03 15.37 -3.04
C LYS A 63 11.78 15.91 -4.27
N THR A 64 12.30 15.00 -5.08
CA THR A 64 13.08 15.34 -6.29
C THR A 64 12.32 15.00 -7.58
N PHE A 65 11.10 14.45 -7.46
CA PHE A 65 10.30 14.08 -8.62
C PHE A 65 9.81 15.32 -9.37
N SER A 66 10.14 15.37 -10.66
CA SER A 66 9.56 16.34 -11.60
C SER A 66 8.96 15.60 -12.79
N PRO A 67 7.74 15.94 -13.25
CA PRO A 67 7.12 15.29 -14.41
C PRO A 67 8.00 15.42 -15.66
N ASN A 68 8.31 14.30 -16.32
CA ASN A 68 8.95 14.34 -17.63
C ASN A 68 7.96 14.75 -18.74
N SER A 69 8.41 14.81 -20.00
CA SER A 69 7.55 15.20 -21.13
C SER A 69 6.29 14.35 -21.26
N GLU A 70 6.41 13.03 -21.07
CA GLU A 70 5.28 12.10 -21.12
C GLU A 70 4.33 12.29 -19.95
N ASN A 71 4.85 12.46 -18.73
CA ASN A 71 4.03 12.74 -17.56
C ASN A 71 3.22 14.03 -17.76
N ARG A 72 3.87 15.11 -18.24
CA ARG A 72 3.19 16.38 -18.52
C ARG A 72 2.09 16.23 -19.57
N ARG A 73 2.33 15.44 -20.62
CA ARG A 73 1.33 15.18 -21.67
C ARG A 73 0.10 14.47 -21.10
N ILE A 74 0.29 13.53 -20.18
CA ILE A 74 -0.82 12.84 -19.50
C ILE A 74 -1.54 13.77 -18.53
N LEU A 75 -0.82 14.51 -17.69
CA LEU A 75 -1.41 15.45 -16.73
C LEU A 75 -2.31 16.48 -17.43
N LYS A 76 -1.84 17.04 -18.55
CA LYS A 76 -2.60 18.03 -19.33
C LYS A 76 -3.97 17.52 -19.82
N LYS A 77 -4.15 16.21 -19.98
CA LYS A 77 -5.46 15.64 -20.39
C LYS A 77 -6.53 15.76 -19.30
N PHE A 78 -6.12 16.02 -18.06
CA PHE A 78 -6.99 16.08 -16.90
C PHE A 78 -6.89 17.43 -16.19
N ASP A 79 -6.21 18.42 -16.78
CA ASP A 79 -6.13 19.78 -16.24
C ASP A 79 -7.54 20.35 -16.07
N GLY A 80 -7.85 20.79 -14.84
CA GLY A 80 -9.18 21.30 -14.48
C GLY A 80 -10.30 20.26 -14.43
N THR A 81 -9.99 18.96 -14.59
CA THR A 81 -10.99 17.88 -14.54
C THR A 81 -11.19 17.34 -13.12
N PHE A 82 -10.13 17.33 -12.31
CA PHE A 82 -10.16 16.80 -10.95
C PHE A 82 -9.77 17.85 -9.93
N GLU A 83 -10.44 17.80 -8.79
CA GLU A 83 -10.06 18.56 -7.61
C GLU A 83 -9.22 17.68 -6.67
N ARG A 84 -8.23 18.30 -6.02
CA ARG A 84 -7.42 17.63 -5.00
C ARG A 84 -7.80 18.17 -3.63
N ALA A 85 -8.37 17.30 -2.80
CA ALA A 85 -8.64 17.58 -1.40
C ALA A 85 -7.84 16.61 -0.49
N THR A 86 -7.72 16.97 0.78
CA THR A 86 -7.17 16.08 1.81
C THR A 86 -8.19 16.00 2.93
N THR A 87 -8.64 14.79 3.22
CA THR A 87 -9.63 14.52 4.26
C THR A 87 -8.98 13.66 5.33
N PRO A 88 -9.10 14.01 6.63
CA PRO A 88 -8.70 13.11 7.71
C PRO A 88 -9.40 11.77 7.57
N LEU A 89 -8.69 10.66 7.86
CA LEU A 89 -9.26 9.33 7.71
C LEU A 89 -10.55 9.13 8.52
N GLY A 90 -10.63 9.72 9.72
CA GLY A 90 -11.84 9.64 10.56
C GLY A 90 -13.07 10.38 10.01
N GLU A 91 -12.87 11.28 9.04
CA GLU A 91 -13.94 12.01 8.35
C GLU A 91 -14.24 11.43 6.96
N PHE A 92 -13.41 10.51 6.47
CA PHE A 92 -13.57 9.87 5.19
C PHE A 92 -14.41 8.58 5.33
N ASP A 93 -15.55 8.51 4.64
CA ASP A 93 -16.37 7.30 4.61
C ASP A 93 -15.72 6.22 3.73
N TYR A 94 -14.67 5.57 4.25
CA TYR A 94 -13.99 4.47 3.57
C TYR A 94 -14.85 3.20 3.45
N LYS A 95 -16.03 3.18 4.07
CA LYS A 95 -17.04 2.11 3.92
C LYS A 95 -18.08 2.45 2.85
N ASN A 96 -17.97 3.61 2.20
CA ASN A 96 -18.82 3.97 1.09
C ASN A 96 -18.78 2.88 0.02
N LYS A 97 -19.95 2.39 -0.39
CA LYS A 97 -20.05 1.28 -1.35
C LYS A 97 -19.38 1.58 -2.69
N ASN A 98 -19.56 2.79 -3.23
CA ASN A 98 -18.97 3.16 -4.51
C ASN A 98 -17.44 3.20 -4.43
N PHE A 99 -16.90 3.66 -3.30
CA PHE A 99 -15.45 3.65 -3.05
C PHE A 99 -14.90 2.23 -2.95
N LEU A 100 -15.55 1.36 -2.15
CA LEU A 100 -15.15 -0.03 -2.02
C LEU A 100 -15.25 -0.78 -3.36
N ASP A 101 -16.35 -0.61 -4.10
CA ASP A 101 -16.56 -1.24 -5.40
C ASP A 101 -15.50 -0.80 -6.43
N PHE A 102 -15.11 0.48 -6.40
CA PHE A 102 -14.01 1.01 -7.21
C PHE A 102 -12.69 0.32 -6.88
N CYS A 103 -12.32 0.25 -5.60
CA CYS A 103 -11.09 -0.40 -5.17
C CYS A 103 -11.08 -1.90 -5.52
N LEU A 104 -12.15 -2.63 -5.19
CA LEU A 104 -12.27 -4.07 -5.43
C LEU A 104 -12.21 -4.39 -6.93
N SER A 105 -12.87 -3.59 -7.75
CA SER A 105 -12.85 -3.74 -9.21
C SER A 105 -11.44 -3.55 -9.77
N PHE A 106 -10.72 -2.52 -9.33
CA PHE A 106 -9.32 -2.29 -9.71
C PHE A 106 -8.41 -3.48 -9.34
N PHE A 107 -8.50 -3.96 -8.10
CA PHE A 107 -7.67 -5.09 -7.66
C PHE A 107 -8.03 -6.39 -8.39
N SER A 108 -9.33 -6.65 -8.59
CA SER A 108 -9.80 -7.82 -9.32
C SER A 108 -9.29 -7.84 -10.77
N GLU A 109 -9.33 -6.70 -11.47
CA GLU A 109 -8.86 -6.60 -12.85
C GLU A 109 -7.33 -6.77 -12.96
N ARG A 110 -6.57 -6.19 -12.03
CA ARG A 110 -5.10 -6.15 -12.10
C ARG A 110 -4.40 -7.37 -11.51
N HIS A 111 -5.00 -7.98 -10.49
CA HIS A 111 -4.35 -9.00 -9.67
C HIS A 111 -5.19 -10.28 -9.53
N GLY A 112 -6.46 -10.26 -9.95
CA GLY A 112 -7.41 -11.35 -9.77
C GLY A 112 -8.28 -11.17 -8.52
N PRO A 113 -9.49 -11.76 -8.52
CA PRO A 113 -10.52 -11.52 -7.50
C PRO A 113 -10.11 -11.99 -6.10
N ASP A 114 -9.24 -13.00 -6.01
CA ASP A 114 -8.89 -13.65 -4.74
C ASP A 114 -7.71 -12.99 -4.00
N VAL A 115 -7.01 -12.05 -4.64
CA VAL A 115 -5.78 -11.46 -4.06
C VAL A 115 -6.10 -10.40 -3.01
N THR A 116 -7.10 -9.56 -3.27
CA THR A 116 -7.52 -8.47 -2.37
C THR A 116 -9.03 -8.49 -2.15
N PRO A 117 -9.54 -9.47 -1.37
CA PRO A 117 -10.95 -9.47 -0.98
C PRO A 117 -11.25 -8.29 -0.04
N GLU A 118 -12.53 -7.95 0.10
CA GLU A 118 -13.01 -6.82 0.90
C GLU A 118 -12.46 -6.84 2.34
N GLN A 119 -12.44 -8.00 2.98
CA GLN A 119 -11.94 -8.15 4.35
C GLN A 119 -10.45 -7.77 4.47
N ARG A 120 -9.66 -8.07 3.44
CA ARG A 120 -8.24 -7.71 3.37
C ARG A 120 -8.08 -6.21 3.15
N LEU A 121 -8.88 -5.62 2.25
CA LEU A 121 -8.89 -4.18 1.99
C LEU A 121 -9.24 -3.38 3.26
N LEU A 122 -10.27 -3.81 3.99
CA LEU A 122 -10.69 -3.19 5.25
C LEU A 122 -9.66 -3.33 6.38
N THR A 123 -8.62 -4.17 6.22
CA THR A 123 -7.53 -4.28 7.21
C THR A 123 -6.53 -3.12 7.07
N ILE A 124 -6.51 -2.42 5.94
CA ILE A 124 -5.57 -1.32 5.65
C ILE A 124 -6.21 0.07 5.53
N LEU A 125 -7.55 0.13 5.56
CA LEU A 125 -8.33 1.36 5.61
C LEU A 125 -8.72 1.65 7.07
#